data_AF-A0A9Q3JBN3-F1
#
_entry.id   AF-A0A9Q3JBN3-F1
#
_cell.length_a   1.000
_cell.length_b   1.000
_cell.length_c   1.000
_cell.angle_alpha   90.00
_cell.angle_beta   90.00
_cell.angle_gamma   90.00
#
_symmetry.space_group_name_H-M   'P 1'
#
loop_
_entity.id
_entity.type
_entity.pdbx_description
1 polymer ?
#
loop_
_entity_poly.entity_id
_entity_poly.type
_entity_poly.pdbx_seq_one_letter_code
_entity_poly.pdbx_strand_id
1 'polypeptide(L)'
;MTPPHSTIITPLLHHQKTGLAFLCNQEIPNGQSAHQPWAISPPGSTFNARNIITNTVVSSFELLLTNTPLGGLLVDDMVLGTTIKAIALIGTSKERLITNPHCSTPTMIIFPPCLITNWQSEISKHAQAGALQAKIYHGPTCHSLSKANILKCDIIITSYNTITQEFKQYHTSTSFIFKINWHCIILDEAQ
;
A
#
# COMPACT_ATOMS: atom_id res chain seq x y z
N MET A 1 4.60 16.38 -5.74
CA MET A 1 5.80 15.61 -5.40
C MET A 1 6.28 14.86 -6.62
N THR A 2 7.58 14.69 -6.84
CA THR A 2 8.13 13.89 -7.95
C THR A 2 8.55 12.52 -7.42
N PRO A 3 8.17 11.41 -8.08
CA PRO A 3 8.68 10.10 -7.70
C PRO A 3 10.17 10.02 -8.02
N PRO A 4 10.88 9.08 -7.37
CA PRO A 4 12.30 8.97 -7.57
C PRO A 4 12.64 8.38 -8.95
N HIS A 5 13.54 9.08 -9.65
CA HIS A 5 13.95 8.72 -11.01
C HIS A 5 14.76 7.42 -11.09
N SER A 6 15.37 6.99 -9.97
CA SER A 6 16.04 5.69 -9.82
C SER A 6 15.08 4.50 -9.90
N THR A 7 13.79 4.73 -9.65
CA THR A 7 12.79 3.66 -9.61
C THR A 7 11.73 3.85 -10.70
N ILE A 8 11.28 5.09 -10.94
CA ILE A 8 10.20 5.40 -11.89
C ILE A 8 10.75 6.21 -13.07
N ILE A 9 10.61 5.66 -14.28
CA ILE A 9 11.11 6.28 -15.51
C ILE A 9 10.06 7.17 -16.19
N THR A 10 8.77 6.90 -15.98
CA THR A 10 7.71 7.67 -16.62
C THR A 10 7.53 9.03 -15.94
N PRO A 11 7.53 10.15 -16.69
CA PRO A 11 7.23 11.45 -16.13
C PRO A 11 5.74 11.57 -15.79
N LEU A 12 5.43 11.80 -14.51
CA LEU A 12 4.05 11.99 -14.06
C LEU A 12 3.51 13.35 -14.49
N LEU A 13 2.24 13.37 -14.89
CA LEU A 13 1.46 14.59 -15.13
C LEU A 13 1.24 15.37 -13.82
N HIS A 14 0.89 16.65 -13.92
CA HIS A 14 0.72 17.50 -12.73
C HIS A 14 -0.30 16.92 -11.73
N HIS A 15 -1.49 16.51 -12.20
CA HIS A 15 -2.51 15.90 -11.36
C HIS A 15 -2.06 14.54 -10.77
N GLN A 16 -1.23 13.77 -11.49
CA GLN A 16 -0.65 12.53 -10.97
C GLN A 16 0.35 12.79 -9.85
N LYS A 17 1.17 13.84 -9.95
CA LYS A 17 2.09 14.27 -8.89
C LYS A 17 1.34 14.75 -7.64
N THR A 18 0.17 15.36 -7.80
CA THR A 18 -0.69 15.78 -6.70
C THR A 18 -1.32 14.56 -6.02
N GLY A 19 -1.88 13.63 -6.81
CA GLY A 19 -2.43 12.37 -6.27
C GLY A 19 -1.38 11.53 -5.54
N LEU A 20 -0.17 11.41 -6.11
CA LEU A 20 0.94 10.73 -5.44
C LEU A 20 1.33 11.40 -4.11
N ALA A 21 1.42 12.73 -4.09
CA ALA A 21 1.73 13.47 -2.86
C ALA A 21 0.65 13.25 -1.78
N PHE A 22 -0.61 13.25 -2.19
CA PHE A 22 -1.73 12.94 -1.30
C PHE A 22 -1.59 11.52 -0.71
N LEU A 23 -1.38 10.50 -1.54
CA LEU A 23 -1.22 9.11 -1.09
C LEU A 23 -0.02 8.95 -0.14
N CYS A 24 1.13 9.54 -0.46
CA CYS A 24 2.29 9.50 0.42
C CYS A 24 2.03 10.14 1.78
N ASN A 25 1.22 11.21 1.84
CA ASN A 25 0.83 11.81 3.12
C ASN A 25 -0.10 10.89 3.94
N GLN A 26 -0.93 10.08 3.29
CA GLN A 26 -1.81 9.11 3.96
C GLN A 26 -1.05 7.88 4.51
N GLU A 27 0.14 7.58 3.98
CA GLU A 27 1.00 6.51 4.49
C GLU A 27 1.85 6.93 5.71
N ILE A 28 1.85 8.23 6.07
CA ILE A 28 2.65 8.76 7.18
C ILE A 28 1.75 8.90 8.42
N PRO A 29 2.05 8.22 9.55
CA PRO A 29 1.26 8.31 10.78
C PRO A 29 1.09 9.72 11.34
N ASN A 30 2.06 10.61 11.08
CA ASN A 30 2.04 12.00 11.50
C ASN A 30 1.52 12.94 10.38
N GLY A 31 0.90 12.40 9.34
CA GLY A 31 0.34 13.20 8.25
C GLY A 31 -0.81 14.08 8.72
N GLN A 32 -1.03 15.22 8.06
CA GLN A 32 -2.11 16.15 8.41
C GLN A 32 -3.51 15.49 8.42
N SER A 33 -3.72 14.48 7.57
CA SER A 33 -4.97 13.71 7.50
C SER A 33 -5.09 12.63 8.58
N ALA A 34 -3.97 12.13 9.11
CA ALA A 34 -3.93 11.05 10.10
C ALA A 34 -4.63 11.46 11.42
N HIS A 35 -4.69 12.76 11.72
CA HIS A 35 -5.31 13.24 12.95
C HIS A 35 -6.81 13.51 12.83
N GLN A 36 -7.46 13.24 11.69
CA GLN A 36 -8.92 13.34 11.62
C GLN A 36 -9.56 11.97 11.89
N PRO A 37 -10.62 11.87 12.73
CA PRO A 37 -11.39 12.94 13.37
C PRO A 37 -10.98 13.15 14.85
N TRP A 38 -9.69 13.27 15.16
CA TRP A 38 -9.19 13.44 16.52
C TRP A 38 -8.96 14.91 16.88
N ALA A 39 -9.55 15.35 17.98
CA ALA A 39 -9.24 16.62 18.62
C ALA A 39 -8.08 16.41 19.62
N ILE A 40 -6.91 16.98 19.30
CA ILE A 40 -5.69 16.84 20.11
C ILE A 40 -5.54 18.05 21.04
N SER A 41 -5.16 17.79 22.29
CA SER A 41 -4.85 18.82 23.29
C SER A 41 -3.73 19.76 22.81
N PRO A 42 -3.78 21.06 23.16
CA PRO A 42 -2.78 22.03 22.72
C PRO A 42 -1.37 21.70 23.26
N PRO A 43 -0.31 22.14 22.54
CA PRO A 43 1.07 21.96 22.97
C PRO A 43 1.30 22.54 24.38
N GLY A 44 2.07 21.83 25.22
CA GLY A 44 2.38 22.26 26.59
C GLY A 44 1.40 21.78 27.68
N SER A 45 0.33 21.06 27.30
CA SER A 45 -0.55 20.35 28.22
C SER A 45 -0.30 18.83 28.20
N THR A 46 -0.81 18.11 29.20
CA THR A 46 -0.79 16.64 29.19
C THR A 46 -1.50 16.13 27.93
N PHE A 47 -0.82 15.33 27.14
CA PHE A 47 -1.34 14.84 25.87
C PHE A 47 -2.66 14.08 26.07
N ASN A 48 -3.70 14.53 25.38
CA ASN A 48 -4.96 13.82 25.23
C ASN A 48 -5.52 14.05 23.84
N ALA A 49 -5.97 12.98 23.19
CA ALA A 49 -6.68 13.02 21.92
C ALA A 49 -8.08 12.43 22.11
N ARG A 50 -9.11 13.16 21.66
CA ARG A 50 -10.50 12.69 21.67
C ARG A 50 -11.00 12.47 20.25
N ASN A 51 -11.52 11.30 19.94
CA ASN A 51 -12.23 11.07 18.69
C ASN A 51 -13.58 11.81 18.74
N ILE A 52 -13.81 12.72 17.80
CA ILE A 52 -14.98 13.62 17.80
C ILE A 52 -16.29 12.84 17.58
N ILE A 53 -16.22 11.68 16.93
CA ILE A 53 -17.41 10.88 16.57
C ILE A 53 -17.73 9.86 17.67
N THR A 54 -16.73 9.08 18.09
CA THR A 54 -16.94 7.98 19.04
C THR A 54 -16.77 8.40 20.50
N ASN A 55 -16.28 9.62 20.76
CA ASN A 55 -15.87 10.12 22.07
C ASN A 55 -14.78 9.28 22.76
N THR A 56 -14.10 8.38 22.05
CA THR A 56 -12.97 7.65 22.62
C THR A 56 -11.81 8.60 22.93
N VAL A 57 -11.17 8.39 24.08
CA VAL A 57 -10.05 9.23 24.54
C VAL A 57 -8.79 8.39 24.59
N VAL A 58 -7.70 8.95 24.08
CA VAL A 58 -6.38 8.35 24.08
C VAL A 58 -5.41 9.33 24.72
N SER A 59 -4.75 8.90 25.80
CA SER A 59 -3.82 9.72 26.58
C SER A 59 -2.34 9.50 26.22
N SER A 60 -2.06 8.71 25.17
CA SER A 60 -0.71 8.50 24.63
C SER A 60 -0.67 8.79 23.14
N PHE A 61 0.33 9.55 22.69
CA PHE A 61 0.51 9.86 21.27
C PHE A 61 0.78 8.60 20.45
N GLU A 62 1.53 7.65 20.99
CA GLU A 62 1.80 6.36 20.32
C GLU A 62 0.51 5.60 20.04
N LEU A 63 -0.40 5.54 21.02
CA LEU A 63 -1.71 4.90 20.86
C LEU A 63 -2.59 5.61 19.84
N LEU A 64 -2.46 6.94 19.71
CA LEU A 64 -3.18 7.68 18.67
C LEU A 64 -2.68 7.26 17.27
N LEU A 65 -1.36 7.16 17.09
CA LEU A 65 -0.76 6.74 15.83
C LEU A 65 -1.13 5.29 15.46
N THR A 66 -1.15 4.37 16.42
CA THR A 66 -1.52 2.97 16.16
C THR A 66 -3.00 2.78 15.86
N ASN A 67 -3.87 3.67 16.36
CA ASN A 67 -5.31 3.62 16.13
C ASN A 67 -5.76 4.38 14.88
N THR A 68 -4.84 5.06 14.21
CA THR A 68 -5.14 5.79 12.98
C THR A 68 -4.95 4.87 11.79
N PRO A 69 -6.00 4.60 10.99
CA PRO A 69 -5.84 3.84 9.76
C PRO A 69 -4.95 4.63 8.79
N LEU A 70 -3.93 3.97 8.24
CA LEU A 70 -3.08 4.52 7.19
C LEU A 70 -3.61 4.12 5.81
N GLY A 71 -3.34 4.96 4.82
CA GLY A 71 -3.81 4.79 3.46
C GLY A 71 -5.10 5.57 3.17
N GLY A 72 -5.71 5.29 2.03
CA GLY A 72 -6.90 6.02 1.61
C GLY A 72 -7.51 5.47 0.34
N LEU A 73 -8.59 6.11 -0.09
CA LEU A 73 -9.28 5.79 -1.33
C LEU A 73 -8.80 6.72 -2.44
N LEU A 74 -8.40 6.14 -3.57
CA LEU A 74 -8.10 6.88 -4.78
C LEU A 74 -9.26 6.67 -5.76
N VAL A 75 -10.20 7.59 -5.75
CA VAL A 75 -11.39 7.56 -6.63
C VAL A 75 -11.22 8.62 -7.71
N ASP A 76 -10.21 8.43 -8.56
CA ASP A 76 -10.03 9.22 -9.77
C ASP A 76 -10.75 8.54 -10.94
N ASP A 77 -11.20 9.31 -11.92
CA ASP A 77 -11.66 8.76 -13.20
C ASP A 77 -10.56 7.83 -13.77
N MET A 78 -10.93 6.61 -14.20
CA MET A 78 -10.00 5.58 -14.67
C MET A 78 -8.98 6.08 -15.72
N VAL A 79 -9.37 7.08 -16.52
CA VAL A 79 -8.54 7.67 -17.59
C VAL A 79 -7.36 8.52 -17.04
N LEU A 80 -7.37 8.87 -15.76
CA LEU A 80 -6.35 9.72 -15.12
C LEU A 80 -5.08 8.98 -14.71
N GLY A 81 -4.98 7.68 -15.00
CA GLY A 81 -3.79 6.86 -14.75
C GLY A 81 -3.62 6.51 -13.27
N THR A 82 -4.62 5.84 -12.69
CA THR A 82 -4.56 5.30 -11.33
C THR A 82 -3.41 4.30 -11.17
N THR A 83 -3.19 3.42 -12.16
CA THR A 83 -2.12 2.41 -12.17
C THR A 83 -0.73 3.05 -12.03
N ILE A 84 -0.41 4.10 -12.81
CA ILE A 84 0.91 4.76 -12.71
C ILE A 84 1.09 5.47 -11.36
N LYS A 85 0.03 6.04 -10.78
CA LYS A 85 0.10 6.62 -9.43
C LYS A 85 0.41 5.55 -8.38
N ALA A 86 -0.22 4.39 -8.48
CA ALA A 86 0.04 3.25 -7.60
C ALA A 86 1.47 2.70 -7.76
N ILE A 87 1.98 2.53 -8.99
CA ILE A 87 3.38 2.10 -9.23
C ILE A 87 4.35 3.15 -8.66
N ALA A 88 4.08 4.44 -8.87
CA ALA A 88 4.90 5.52 -8.35
C ALA A 88 4.89 5.59 -6.82
N LEU A 89 3.76 5.28 -6.18
CA LEU A 89 3.64 5.15 -4.74
C LEU A 89 4.55 4.03 -4.23
N ILE A 90 4.43 2.83 -4.79
CA ILE A 90 5.26 1.68 -4.41
C ILE A 90 6.75 2.00 -4.56
N GLY A 91 7.16 2.62 -5.67
CA GLY A 91 8.56 3.00 -5.88
C GLY A 91 9.05 4.03 -4.87
N THR A 92 8.22 5.01 -4.53
CA THR A 92 8.55 6.04 -3.52
C THR A 92 8.64 5.43 -2.12
N SER A 93 7.72 4.53 -1.78
CA SER A 93 7.70 3.87 -0.48
C SER A 93 8.88 2.90 -0.33
N LYS A 94 9.25 2.17 -1.40
CA LYS A 94 10.47 1.33 -1.43
C LYS A 94 11.71 2.12 -1.04
N GLU A 95 11.95 3.29 -1.63
CA GLU A 95 13.13 4.10 -1.31
C GLU A 95 13.11 4.61 0.13
N ARG A 96 11.92 4.97 0.64
CA ARG A 96 11.75 5.32 2.06
C ARG A 96 12.10 4.14 2.97
N LEU A 97 11.69 2.93 2.61
CA LEU A 97 11.95 1.72 3.37
C LEU A 97 13.42 1.29 3.33
N ILE A 98 14.17 1.57 2.25
CA ILE A 98 15.63 1.32 2.21
C ILE A 98 16.34 2.06 3.35
N THR A 99 15.86 3.25 3.71
CA THR A 99 16.42 4.01 4.84
C THR A 99 16.05 3.43 6.22
N ASN A 100 15.08 2.51 6.28
CA ASN A 100 14.65 1.82 7.50
C ASN A 100 14.60 0.28 7.30
N PRO A 101 15.73 -0.42 7.54
CA PRO A 101 15.88 -1.85 7.25
C PRO A 101 14.88 -2.78 7.97
N HIS A 102 14.26 -2.31 9.05
CA HIS A 102 13.27 -3.09 9.81
C HIS A 102 11.90 -3.17 9.13
N CYS A 103 11.66 -2.43 8.05
CA CYS A 103 10.35 -2.28 7.42
C CYS A 103 10.28 -2.78 5.96
N SER A 104 11.22 -3.62 5.49
CA SER A 104 11.19 -4.15 4.11
C SER A 104 10.13 -5.24 3.94
N THR A 105 8.86 -4.84 3.91
CA THR A 105 7.72 -5.72 3.61
C THR A 105 7.18 -5.46 2.20
N PRO A 106 6.67 -6.49 1.50
CA PRO A 106 6.16 -6.34 0.14
C PRO A 106 4.81 -5.59 0.11
N THR A 107 4.46 -5.05 -1.05
CA THR A 107 3.11 -4.56 -1.35
C THR A 107 2.30 -5.64 -2.06
N MET A 108 1.04 -5.84 -1.65
CA MET A 108 0.11 -6.74 -2.34
C MET A 108 -0.84 -5.94 -3.21
N ILE A 109 -1.03 -6.37 -4.45
CA ILE A 109 -2.02 -5.82 -5.38
C ILE A 109 -3.07 -6.89 -5.62
N ILE A 110 -4.33 -6.58 -5.33
CA ILE A 110 -5.48 -7.44 -5.56
C ILE A 110 -6.33 -6.80 -6.65
N PHE A 111 -6.64 -7.54 -7.71
CA PHE A 111 -7.40 -7.02 -8.86
C PHE A 111 -8.45 -8.03 -9.35
N PRO A 112 -9.45 -7.60 -10.16
CA PRO A 112 -10.46 -8.49 -10.71
C PRO A 112 -9.89 -9.41 -11.80
N PRO A 113 -10.29 -10.70 -11.88
CA PRO A 113 -9.76 -11.64 -12.86
C PRO A 113 -9.91 -11.20 -14.33
N CYS A 114 -10.95 -10.42 -14.65
CA CYS A 114 -11.23 -9.93 -15.99
C CYS A 114 -10.29 -8.80 -16.45
N LEU A 115 -9.55 -8.20 -15.52
CA LEU A 115 -8.61 -7.10 -15.73
C LEU A 115 -7.18 -7.56 -15.42
N ILE A 116 -6.79 -8.75 -15.89
CA ILE A 116 -5.38 -9.08 -16.12
C ILE A 116 -4.85 -8.20 -17.28
N THR A 117 -5.06 -6.88 -17.23
CA THR A 117 -4.09 -5.93 -17.71
C THR A 117 -2.82 -6.27 -16.94
N ASN A 118 -1.84 -6.79 -17.66
CA ASN A 118 -0.65 -7.39 -17.05
C ASN A 118 0.05 -6.31 -16.22
N TRP A 119 -0.22 -6.24 -14.91
CA TRP A 119 0.43 -5.31 -13.98
C TRP A 119 1.95 -5.40 -14.13
N GLN A 120 2.50 -6.56 -14.50
CA GLN A 120 3.92 -6.70 -14.83
C GLN A 120 4.34 -5.87 -16.06
N SER A 121 3.48 -5.78 -17.08
CA SER A 121 3.69 -4.93 -18.25
C SER A 121 3.66 -3.45 -17.89
N GLU A 122 2.67 -3.01 -17.10
CA GLU A 122 2.60 -1.60 -16.65
C GLU A 122 3.78 -1.26 -15.73
N ILE A 123 4.18 -2.16 -14.84
CA ILE A 123 5.40 -2.01 -14.03
C ILE A 123 6.63 -1.92 -14.94
N SER A 124 6.76 -2.79 -15.93
CA SER A 124 7.90 -2.79 -16.86
C SER A 124 7.95 -1.54 -17.75
N LYS A 125 6.80 -0.96 -18.07
CA LYS A 125 6.66 0.28 -18.84
C LYS A 125 7.02 1.51 -18.01
N HIS A 126 6.70 1.50 -16.73
CA HIS A 126 6.76 2.69 -15.88
C HIS A 126 7.94 2.73 -14.90
N ALA A 127 8.46 1.57 -14.51
CA ALA A 127 9.59 1.45 -13.60
C ALA A 127 10.88 1.12 -14.36
N GLN A 128 12.02 1.49 -13.77
CA GLN A 128 13.32 1.12 -14.30
C GLN A 128 13.50 -0.40 -14.25
N ALA A 129 14.16 -0.97 -15.27
CA ALA A 129 14.38 -2.42 -15.35
C ALA A 129 15.09 -2.95 -14.08
N GLY A 130 14.46 -3.92 -13.42
CA GLY A 130 14.96 -4.52 -12.18
C GLY A 130 14.76 -3.67 -10.91
N ALA A 131 14.21 -2.46 -11.01
CA ALA A 131 13.98 -1.60 -9.84
C ALA A 131 12.80 -2.07 -8.97
N LEU A 132 11.80 -2.73 -9.55
CA LEU A 132 10.68 -3.33 -8.82
C LEU A 132 10.54 -4.82 -9.19
N GLN A 133 10.73 -5.72 -8.22
CA GLN A 133 10.54 -7.15 -8.39
C GLN A 133 9.09 -7.53 -8.11
N ALA A 134 8.34 -7.78 -9.17
CA ALA A 134 6.94 -8.20 -9.10
C ALA A 134 6.77 -9.68 -9.41
N LYS A 135 5.98 -10.39 -8.59
CA LYS A 135 5.57 -11.78 -8.85
C LYS A 135 4.07 -11.94 -8.84
N ILE A 136 3.58 -12.82 -9.71
CA ILE A 136 2.18 -13.22 -9.74
C ILE A 136 1.98 -14.37 -8.76
N TYR A 137 0.99 -14.22 -7.89
CA TYR A 137 0.44 -15.24 -7.01
C TYR A 137 -0.99 -15.52 -7.49
N HIS A 138 -1.09 -16.36 -8.53
CA HIS A 138 -2.38 -16.75 -9.10
C HIS A 138 -2.30 -18.15 -9.74
N GLY A 139 -3.34 -18.97 -9.53
CA GLY A 139 -3.45 -20.29 -10.13
C GLY A 139 -2.25 -21.21 -9.76
N PRO A 140 -1.67 -21.96 -10.70
CA PRO A 140 -0.59 -22.91 -10.41
C PRO A 140 0.66 -22.28 -9.77
N THR A 141 0.88 -20.98 -10.00
CA THR A 141 2.04 -20.26 -9.44
C THR A 141 1.95 -20.03 -7.93
N CYS A 142 0.75 -20.14 -7.34
CA CYS A 142 0.57 -20.02 -5.89
C CYS A 142 1.34 -21.10 -5.12
N HIS A 143 1.41 -22.32 -5.67
CA HIS A 143 2.06 -23.45 -5.01
C HIS A 143 3.59 -23.46 -5.14
N SER A 144 4.16 -22.67 -6.07
CA SER A 144 5.62 -22.59 -6.27
C SER A 144 6.28 -21.47 -5.46
N LEU A 145 5.49 -20.56 -4.88
CA LEU A 145 5.99 -19.44 -4.08
C LEU A 145 6.00 -19.79 -2.60
N SER A 146 7.19 -19.72 -1.98
CA SER A 146 7.32 -19.81 -0.53
C SER A 146 7.24 -18.42 0.11
N LYS A 147 6.97 -18.36 1.43
CA LYS A 147 7.05 -17.13 2.23
C LYS A 147 8.39 -16.40 2.03
N ALA A 148 9.50 -17.13 1.97
CA ALA A 148 10.83 -16.55 1.76
C ALA A 148 11.00 -15.94 0.36
N ASN A 149 10.32 -16.47 -0.65
CA ASN A 149 10.35 -15.88 -1.99
C ASN A 149 9.54 -14.57 -2.04
N ILE A 150 8.42 -14.51 -1.32
CA ILE A 150 7.56 -13.32 -1.27
C ILE A 150 8.24 -12.17 -0.56
N LEU A 151 8.88 -12.42 0.59
CA LEU A 151 9.60 -11.39 1.34
C LEU A 151 10.81 -10.79 0.60
N LYS A 152 11.26 -11.44 -0.48
CA LYS A 152 12.31 -10.91 -1.37
C LYS A 152 11.77 -10.05 -2.53
N CYS A 153 10.45 -10.05 -2.73
CA CYS A 153 9.81 -9.28 -3.78
C CYS A 153 9.38 -7.91 -3.26
N ASP A 154 9.25 -6.96 -4.15
CA ASP A 154 8.66 -5.65 -3.84
C ASP A 154 7.13 -5.71 -3.97
N ILE A 155 6.63 -6.48 -4.94
CA ILE A 155 5.21 -6.52 -5.31
C ILE A 155 4.74 -7.97 -5.48
N ILE A 156 3.62 -8.31 -4.85
CA ILE A 156 2.87 -9.53 -5.11
C ILE A 156 1.52 -9.18 -5.74
N ILE A 157 1.27 -9.74 -6.91
CA ILE A 157 0.06 -9.50 -7.71
C ILE A 157 -0.85 -10.73 -7.59
N THR A 158 -2.07 -10.56 -7.12
CA THR A 158 -3.03 -11.66 -6.90
C THR A 158 -4.44 -11.22 -7.30
N SER A 159 -5.37 -12.17 -7.41
CA SER A 159 -6.77 -11.88 -7.73
C SER A 159 -7.68 -12.03 -6.51
N TYR A 160 -8.82 -11.35 -6.51
CA TYR A 160 -9.86 -11.52 -5.48
C TYR A 160 -10.29 -12.99 -5.33
N ASN A 161 -10.42 -13.71 -6.45
CA ASN A 161 -10.78 -15.13 -6.44
C ASN A 161 -9.70 -15.98 -5.75
N THR A 162 -8.42 -15.71 -6.04
CA THR A 162 -7.29 -16.43 -5.41
C THR A 162 -7.26 -16.24 -3.91
N ILE A 163 -7.38 -14.99 -3.42
CA ILE A 163 -7.41 -14.71 -1.98
C ILE A 163 -8.62 -15.37 -1.32
N THR A 164 -9.78 -15.35 -1.99
CA THR A 164 -10.99 -15.99 -1.47
C THR A 164 -10.85 -17.51 -1.38
N GLN A 165 -10.24 -18.14 -2.38
CA GLN A 165 -9.98 -19.59 -2.38
C GLN A 165 -8.98 -19.98 -1.30
N GLU A 166 -7.86 -19.27 -1.20
CA GLU A 166 -6.86 -19.45 -0.13
C GLU A 166 -7.50 -19.34 1.27
N PHE A 167 -8.36 -18.34 1.47
CA PHE A 167 -9.07 -18.17 2.73
C PHE A 167 -10.00 -19.36 3.05
N LYS A 168 -10.75 -19.86 2.06
CA LYS A 168 -11.66 -21.00 2.23
C LYS A 168 -10.93 -22.31 2.50
N GLN A 169 -9.80 -22.54 1.82
CA GLN A 169 -9.08 -23.81 1.89
C GLN A 169 -8.22 -23.93 3.15
N TYR A 170 -7.56 -22.85 3.54
CA TYR A 170 -6.50 -22.87 4.54
C TYR A 170 -6.88 -22.12 5.83
N HIS A 171 -7.98 -21.35 5.84
CA HIS A 171 -8.28 -20.37 6.88
C HIS A 171 -7.07 -19.43 7.16
N THR A 172 -7.25 -18.42 8.02
CA THR A 172 -6.17 -17.45 8.34
C THR A 172 -4.93 -18.11 8.95
N SER A 173 -5.08 -19.24 9.62
CA SER A 173 -4.02 -19.87 10.42
C SER A 173 -3.05 -20.74 9.65
N THR A 174 -3.32 -21.15 8.40
CA THR A 174 -2.42 -22.06 7.67
C THR A 174 -1.80 -21.49 6.41
N SER A 175 -2.46 -20.57 5.69
CA SER A 175 -1.86 -19.93 4.52
C SER A 175 -0.87 -18.83 4.91
N PHE A 176 0.31 -18.83 4.30
CA PHE A 176 1.35 -17.84 4.59
C PHE A 176 0.97 -16.43 4.10
N ILE A 177 0.08 -16.31 3.11
CA ILE A 177 -0.34 -15.02 2.54
C ILE A 177 -1.01 -14.14 3.60
N PHE A 178 -1.72 -14.76 4.56
CA PHE A 178 -2.37 -14.10 5.70
C PHE A 178 -1.45 -13.92 6.92
N LYS A 179 -0.23 -14.48 6.89
CA LYS A 179 0.78 -14.36 7.98
C LYS A 179 1.91 -13.39 7.64
N ILE A 180 1.88 -12.81 6.45
CA ILE A 180 2.85 -11.81 6.02
C ILE A 180 2.31 -10.44 6.45
N ASN A 181 3.16 -9.66 7.09
CA ASN A 181 2.89 -8.25 7.27
C ASN A 181 3.13 -7.58 5.93
N TRP A 182 2.07 -7.08 5.31
CA TRP A 182 2.16 -6.33 4.06
C TRP A 182 2.50 -4.87 4.38
N HIS A 183 3.35 -4.25 3.57
CA HIS A 183 3.59 -2.82 3.67
C HIS A 183 2.32 -2.05 3.31
N CYS A 184 1.72 -2.44 2.19
CA CYS A 184 0.51 -1.85 1.65
C CYS A 184 -0.29 -2.94 0.93
N ILE A 185 -1.62 -2.80 0.93
CA ILE A 185 -2.54 -3.62 0.13
C ILE A 185 -3.30 -2.66 -0.79
N ILE A 186 -3.14 -2.84 -2.08
CA ILE A 186 -3.81 -2.08 -3.13
C ILE A 186 -4.95 -2.93 -3.67
N LEU A 187 -6.17 -2.40 -3.57
CA LEU A 187 -7.39 -3.01 -4.09
C LEU A 187 -7.75 -2.27 -5.38
N ASP A 188 -7.58 -2.93 -6.51
CA ASP A 188 -7.87 -2.38 -7.83
C ASP A 188 -9.31 -2.71 -8.22
N GLU A 189 -10.05 -1.72 -8.75
CA GLU A 189 -11.46 -1.87 -9.18
C GLU A 189 -12.38 -2.51 -8.12
N ALA A 190 -12.19 -2.12 -6.85
CA ALA A 190 -13.04 -2.56 -5.76
C ALA A 190 -14.43 -1.90 -5.88
N GLN A 191 -15.47 -2.73 -6.08
CA GLN A 191 -16.89 -2.34 -6.16
C GLN A 191 -17.65 -2.82 -4.93
#